data_AF-A0A6U0HC82-F1
#
_entry.id   AF-A0A6U0HC82-F1
#
_cell.length_a   1.000
_cell.length_b   1.000
_cell.length_c   1.000
_cell.angle_alpha   90.00
_cell.angle_beta   90.00
_cell.angle_gamma   90.00
#
_symmetry.space_group_name_H-M   'P 1'
#
loop_
_entity.id
_entity.type
_entity.pdbx_description
1 polymer ?
#
loop_
_entity_poly.entity_id
_entity_poly.type
_entity_poly.pdbx_seq_one_letter_code
_entity_poly.pdbx_strand_id
1 'polypeptide(L)'
;KTTSSSPVDEKYHVLSVVILLMDTTTRRFEFVQFEFDVKRTTVKEVVAEIPSAAGKEILEHMDYKGLCKIDGTELKLDSHVKEYCSAEEKGNGNVFIAIPDGSTGKETAELAAPIFESDGVAEMLQQPDISLFTLQEDDGGDDDDGGDDDDDDDTGDNKGEETTETKENEDETTATPEAVSSTPPHSEDPAEKVELSPQSSSMLTYLLIFFRVISLAILIYGLLDASSKNQLLDVDPVEEIPKVKFGLKSVLKFGAKKQENID
;
A
#
# COMPACT_ATOMS: atom_id res chain seq x y z
N LYS A 1 -41.39 -22.34 -10.46
CA LYS A 1 -40.19 -23.00 -11.01
C LYS A 1 -39.00 -22.15 -10.62
N THR A 2 -38.49 -22.34 -9.40
CA THR A 2 -37.35 -21.60 -8.86
C THR A 2 -36.07 -22.26 -9.36
N THR A 3 -35.34 -21.60 -10.25
CA THR A 3 -34.03 -22.04 -10.70
C THR A 3 -33.02 -21.81 -9.59
N SER A 4 -32.73 -22.90 -8.86
CA SER A 4 -31.59 -23.00 -7.96
C SER A 4 -30.31 -22.92 -8.77
N SER A 5 -29.83 -21.71 -9.06
CA SER A 5 -28.46 -21.52 -9.54
C SER A 5 -27.52 -21.98 -8.44
N SER A 6 -26.82 -23.09 -8.67
CA SER A 6 -25.63 -23.44 -7.87
C SER A 6 -24.73 -22.20 -7.79
N PRO A 7 -24.11 -21.90 -6.64
CA PRO A 7 -23.02 -20.94 -6.63
C PRO A 7 -21.98 -21.46 -7.63
N VAL A 8 -21.74 -20.67 -8.68
CA VAL A 8 -20.63 -20.92 -9.60
C VAL A 8 -19.37 -20.57 -8.82
N ASP A 9 -18.37 -21.43 -8.91
CA ASP A 9 -17.12 -21.33 -8.15
C ASP A 9 -16.23 -20.21 -8.76
N GLU A 10 -16.71 -18.97 -8.69
CA GLU A 10 -15.97 -17.79 -9.13
C GLU A 10 -14.71 -17.65 -8.27
N LYS A 11 -13.56 -17.99 -8.87
CA LYS A 11 -12.24 -17.80 -8.26
C LYS A 11 -12.04 -16.33 -7.92
N TYR A 12 -11.99 -16.02 -6.64
CA TYR A 12 -11.72 -14.67 -6.16
C TYR A 12 -10.27 -14.29 -6.42
N HIS A 13 -10.03 -13.31 -7.29
CA HIS A 13 -8.71 -12.72 -7.46
C HIS A 13 -8.49 -11.68 -6.35
N VAL A 14 -7.62 -12.03 -5.41
CA VAL A 14 -7.20 -11.13 -4.33
C VAL A 14 -5.99 -10.32 -4.78
N LEU A 15 -6.08 -9.00 -4.61
CA LEU A 15 -4.99 -8.04 -4.80
C LEU A 15 -4.44 -7.64 -3.44
N SER A 16 -3.14 -7.83 -3.21
CA SER A 16 -2.48 -7.25 -2.04
C SER A 16 -1.78 -5.94 -2.39
N VAL A 17 -2.02 -4.91 -1.58
CA VAL A 17 -1.38 -3.59 -1.68
C VAL A 17 -0.86 -3.13 -0.32
N VAL A 18 0.19 -2.32 -0.33
CA VAL A 18 0.76 -1.70 0.86
C VAL A 18 0.52 -0.21 0.81
N ILE A 19 0.01 0.35 1.90
CA ILE A 19 -0.28 1.78 2.03
C ILE A 19 0.58 2.35 3.15
N LEU A 20 1.37 3.37 2.81
CA LEU A 20 2.07 4.21 3.78
C LEU A 20 1.10 5.23 4.36
N LEU A 21 0.84 5.13 5.66
CA LEU A 21 0.12 6.12 6.44
C LEU A 21 1.14 7.03 7.13
N MET A 22 0.92 8.34 7.13
CA MET A 22 1.81 9.27 7.81
C MET A 22 1.09 10.48 8.41
N ASP A 23 1.47 10.82 9.64
CA ASP A 23 1.22 12.12 10.24
C ASP A 23 2.42 13.02 9.97
N THR A 24 2.19 14.05 9.14
CA THR A 24 3.20 15.05 8.74
C THR A 24 3.65 15.93 9.91
N THR A 25 2.82 16.07 10.95
CA THR A 25 3.10 16.90 12.14
C THR A 25 4.04 16.19 13.11
N THR A 26 3.72 14.96 13.53
CA THR A 26 4.59 14.21 14.46
C THR A 26 5.65 13.35 13.78
N ARG A 27 5.69 13.32 12.45
CA ARG A 27 6.56 12.47 11.62
C ARG A 27 6.42 10.97 11.94
N ARG A 28 5.23 10.56 12.38
CA ARG A 28 4.90 9.16 12.65
C ARG A 28 4.32 8.54 11.39
N PHE A 29 4.89 7.42 10.97
CA PHE A 29 4.38 6.65 9.84
C PHE A 29 4.11 5.20 10.20
N GLU A 30 3.34 4.51 9.37
CA GLU A 30 2.98 3.10 9.49
C GLU A 30 2.71 2.53 8.09
N PHE A 31 3.16 1.30 7.84
CA PHE A 31 2.78 0.57 6.63
C PHE A 31 1.63 -0.39 6.97
N VAL A 32 0.55 -0.30 6.21
CA VAL A 32 -0.63 -1.16 6.35
C VAL A 32 -0.80 -1.95 5.06
N GLN A 33 -0.81 -3.27 5.17
CA GLN A 33 -1.11 -4.16 4.04
C GLN A 33 -2.62 -4.41 4.00
N PHE A 34 -3.19 -4.36 2.80
CA PHE A 34 -4.58 -4.67 2.52
C PHE A 34 -4.70 -5.78 1.49
N GLU A 35 -5.83 -6.48 1.53
CA GLU A 35 -6.24 -7.50 0.56
C GLU A 35 -7.63 -7.17 0.03
N PHE A 36 -7.77 -7.09 -1.29
CA PHE A 36 -8.95 -6.55 -1.96
C PHE A 36 -9.41 -7.44 -3.14
N ASP A 37 -10.69 -7.36 -3.50
CA ASP A 37 -11.20 -7.97 -4.73
C ASP A 37 -10.80 -7.12 -5.93
N VAL A 38 -9.95 -7.67 -6.80
CA VAL A 38 -9.43 -7.04 -8.03
C VAL A 38 -10.53 -6.40 -8.88
N LYS A 39 -11.69 -7.06 -9.00
CA LYS A 39 -12.77 -6.65 -9.92
C LYS A 39 -13.68 -5.59 -9.33
N ARG A 40 -13.69 -5.42 -8.00
CA ARG A 40 -14.73 -4.65 -7.29
C ARG A 40 -14.19 -3.44 -6.56
N THR A 41 -13.01 -3.53 -5.94
CA THR A 41 -12.55 -2.50 -5.01
C THR A 41 -12.07 -1.24 -5.71
N THR A 42 -12.67 -0.11 -5.32
CA THR A 42 -12.33 1.26 -5.75
C THR A 42 -11.36 1.93 -4.78
N VAL A 43 -10.60 2.91 -5.25
CA VAL A 43 -9.67 3.70 -4.40
C VAL A 43 -10.41 4.37 -3.23
N LYS A 44 -11.64 4.82 -3.45
CA LYS A 44 -12.52 5.40 -2.42
C LYS A 44 -12.85 4.46 -1.28
N GLU A 45 -13.14 3.18 -1.58
CA GLU A 45 -13.41 2.17 -0.56
C GLU A 45 -12.16 1.86 0.26
N VAL A 46 -10.99 1.81 -0.40
CA VAL A 46 -9.69 1.69 0.30
C VAL A 46 -9.48 2.85 1.27
N VAL A 47 -9.66 4.09 0.81
CA VAL A 47 -9.49 5.30 1.65
C VAL A 47 -10.44 5.30 2.85
N ALA A 48 -11.68 4.82 2.69
CA ALA A 48 -12.65 4.70 3.79
C ALA A 48 -12.26 3.64 4.84
N GLU A 49 -11.52 2.59 4.47
CA GLU A 49 -11.05 1.55 5.38
C GLU A 49 -9.76 1.93 6.14
N ILE A 50 -8.97 2.88 5.63
CA ILE A 50 -7.67 3.28 6.22
C ILE A 50 -7.73 3.61 7.72
N PRO A 51 -8.64 4.49 8.21
CA PRO A 51 -8.73 4.81 9.63
C PRO A 51 -8.96 3.56 10.49
N SER A 52 -9.79 2.64 9.98
CA SER A 52 -10.13 1.38 10.63
C SER A 52 -8.93 0.42 10.71
N ALA A 53 -8.03 0.45 9.71
CA ALA A 53 -6.91 -0.47 9.59
C ALA A 53 -5.64 -0.01 10.35
N ALA A 54 -5.52 1.28 10.67
CA ALA A 54 -4.37 1.84 11.37
C ALA A 54 -4.12 1.20 12.75
N GLY A 55 -2.85 0.88 13.07
CA GLY A 55 -2.43 0.30 14.34
C GLY A 55 -1.99 1.30 15.41
N LYS A 56 -1.99 2.60 15.08
CA LYS A 56 -1.67 3.74 15.94
C LYS A 56 -2.86 4.69 16.02
N GLU A 57 -3.31 4.98 17.24
CA GLU A 57 -4.43 5.89 17.55
C GLU A 57 -4.36 7.25 16.81
N ILE A 58 -3.15 7.83 16.66
CA ILE A 58 -3.00 9.10 15.93
C ILE A 58 -3.31 8.98 14.44
N LEU A 59 -3.06 7.84 13.80
CA LEU A 59 -3.34 7.58 12.38
C LEU A 59 -4.78 7.08 12.18
N GLU A 60 -5.37 6.44 13.19
CA GLU A 60 -6.79 6.05 13.23
C GLU A 60 -7.74 7.26 13.25
N HIS A 61 -7.32 8.38 13.87
CA HIS A 61 -8.12 9.61 13.95
C HIS A 61 -7.81 10.64 12.84
N MET A 62 -7.02 10.28 11.83
CA MET A 62 -6.74 11.15 10.69
C MET A 62 -7.78 10.97 9.58
N ASP A 63 -8.26 12.09 9.05
CA ASP A 63 -9.03 12.12 7.82
C ASP A 63 -8.08 11.99 6.62
N TYR A 64 -8.35 11.03 5.74
CA TYR A 64 -7.62 10.80 4.49
C TYR A 64 -8.55 11.09 3.32
N LYS A 65 -8.07 11.84 2.32
CA LYS A 65 -8.87 12.27 1.16
C LYS A 65 -8.57 11.52 -0.13
N GLY A 66 -7.51 10.72 -0.17
CA GLY A 66 -7.07 10.04 -1.39
C GLY A 66 -5.81 9.19 -1.19
N LEU A 67 -5.33 8.62 -2.29
CA LEU A 67 -4.04 7.93 -2.39
C LEU A 67 -3.19 8.58 -3.47
N CYS A 68 -1.86 8.54 -3.33
CA CYS A 68 -0.92 8.79 -4.42
C CYS A 68 0.09 7.63 -4.58
N LYS A 69 0.70 7.55 -5.76
CA LYS A 69 1.91 6.76 -6.01
C LYS A 69 3.14 7.43 -5.36
N ILE A 70 4.27 6.72 -5.31
CA ILE A 70 5.55 7.19 -4.73
C ILE A 70 6.09 8.45 -5.43
N ASP A 71 5.73 8.69 -6.69
CA ASP A 71 6.06 9.90 -7.46
C ASP A 71 5.16 11.11 -7.13
N GLY A 72 4.15 10.94 -6.27
CA GLY A 72 3.15 11.96 -5.94
C GLY A 72 1.93 12.00 -6.86
N THR A 73 1.85 11.12 -7.87
CA THR A 73 0.69 11.04 -8.78
C THR A 73 -0.56 10.59 -8.03
N GLU A 74 -1.56 11.46 -7.91
CA GLU A 74 -2.83 11.18 -7.21
C GLU A 74 -3.72 10.20 -7.99
N LEU A 75 -4.31 9.24 -7.26
CA LEU A 75 -5.24 8.25 -7.80
C LEU A 75 -6.67 8.82 -7.83
N LYS A 76 -7.46 8.45 -8.85
CA LYS A 76 -8.88 8.82 -8.91
C LYS A 76 -9.68 7.94 -7.96
N LEU A 77 -10.49 8.57 -7.10
CA LEU A 77 -11.27 7.87 -6.06
C LEU A 77 -12.22 6.80 -6.63
N ASP A 78 -12.89 7.09 -7.75
CA ASP A 78 -13.88 6.18 -8.33
C ASP A 78 -13.28 5.15 -9.32
N SER A 79 -11.95 5.15 -9.54
CA SER A 79 -11.25 4.11 -10.32
C SER A 79 -10.97 2.86 -9.47
N HIS A 80 -10.81 1.70 -10.12
CA HIS A 80 -10.40 0.48 -9.43
C HIS A 80 -8.92 0.51 -9.06
N VAL A 81 -8.58 -0.04 -7.89
CA VAL A 81 -7.19 -0.07 -7.38
C VAL A 81 -6.24 -0.77 -8.38
N LYS A 82 -6.71 -1.85 -9.03
CA LYS A 82 -5.96 -2.60 -10.05
C LYS A 82 -5.45 -1.75 -11.22
N GLU A 83 -6.11 -0.64 -11.55
CA GLU A 83 -5.73 0.24 -12.68
C GLU A 83 -4.39 0.94 -12.42
N TYR A 84 -3.98 1.00 -11.15
CA TYR A 84 -2.76 1.69 -10.71
C TYR A 84 -1.62 0.73 -10.39
N CYS A 85 -1.89 -0.57 -10.26
CA CYS A 85 -0.91 -1.58 -9.94
C CYS A 85 -0.34 -2.21 -11.22
N SER A 86 0.98 -2.14 -11.40
CA SER A 86 1.66 -2.64 -12.59
C SER A 86 2.17 -4.07 -12.39
N ALA A 87 1.60 -5.05 -13.10
CA ALA A 87 2.07 -6.45 -13.04
C ALA A 87 3.53 -6.64 -13.55
N GLU A 88 3.99 -5.75 -14.42
CA GLU A 88 5.33 -5.79 -15.01
C GLU A 88 6.40 -5.06 -14.17
N GLU A 89 5.99 -4.17 -13.26
CA GLU A 89 6.92 -3.43 -12.39
C GLU A 89 7.38 -4.32 -11.23
N LYS A 90 8.54 -4.98 -11.41
CA LYS A 90 9.23 -5.67 -10.32
C LYS A 90 9.57 -4.70 -9.19
N GLY A 91 8.82 -4.77 -8.09
CA GLY A 91 9.06 -3.99 -6.87
C GLY A 91 7.81 -3.24 -6.41
N ASN A 92 7.97 -1.94 -6.17
CA ASN A 92 7.02 -1.10 -5.43
C ASN A 92 5.70 -0.76 -6.19
N GLY A 93 5.35 -1.47 -7.26
CA GLY A 93 4.15 -1.20 -8.07
C GLY A 93 2.81 -1.33 -7.33
N ASN A 94 2.81 -1.98 -6.16
CA ASN A 94 1.65 -2.14 -5.26
C ASN A 94 1.73 -1.24 -4.01
N VAL A 95 2.60 -0.23 -4.01
CA VAL A 95 2.85 0.64 -2.85
C VAL A 95 2.27 2.03 -3.09
N PHE A 96 1.36 2.43 -2.22
CA PHE A 96 0.67 3.72 -2.25
C PHE A 96 0.93 4.52 -0.97
N ILE A 97 0.67 5.82 -1.03
CA ILE A 97 0.76 6.72 0.12
C ILE A 97 -0.62 7.32 0.36
N ALA A 98 -1.10 7.27 1.60
CA ALA A 98 -2.36 7.87 1.97
C ALA A 98 -2.22 9.39 2.10
N ILE A 99 -3.05 10.13 1.38
CA ILE A 99 -3.02 11.60 1.38
C ILE A 99 -3.92 12.09 2.53
N PRO A 100 -3.34 12.67 3.60
CA PRO A 100 -4.14 13.25 4.67
C PRO A 100 -4.86 14.50 4.18
N ASP A 101 -5.99 14.85 4.81
CA ASP A 101 -6.70 16.07 4.46
C ASP A 101 -5.82 17.32 4.62
N GLY A 102 -6.03 18.31 3.77
CA GLY A 102 -5.22 19.52 3.69
C GLY A 102 -3.85 19.40 2.98
N SER A 103 -3.34 18.19 2.68
CA SER A 103 -2.06 18.00 1.95
C SER A 103 -2.30 17.59 0.49
N THR A 104 -1.34 17.80 -0.42
CA THR A 104 -1.38 17.23 -1.79
C THR A 104 -0.62 15.90 -1.87
N GLY A 105 -0.91 15.08 -2.89
CA GLY A 105 -0.19 13.84 -3.15
C GLY A 105 1.30 14.06 -3.38
N LYS A 106 1.66 15.17 -4.03
CA LYS A 106 3.07 15.57 -4.24
C LYS A 106 3.78 15.91 -2.93
N GLU A 107 3.22 16.78 -2.09
CA GLU A 107 3.82 17.12 -0.79
C GLU A 107 3.95 15.88 0.11
N THR A 108 2.95 15.00 0.07
CA THR A 108 2.95 13.76 0.86
C THR A 108 4.03 12.79 0.37
N ALA A 109 4.23 12.68 -0.95
CA ALA A 109 5.32 11.89 -1.54
C ALA A 109 6.71 12.46 -1.25
N GLU A 110 6.90 13.78 -1.33
CA GLU A 110 8.16 14.45 -0.95
C GLU A 110 8.53 14.18 0.53
N LEU A 111 7.55 14.18 1.43
CA LEU A 111 7.76 13.81 2.84
C LEU A 111 8.01 12.32 3.05
N ALA A 112 7.51 11.46 2.16
CA ALA A 112 7.67 10.01 2.22
C ALA A 112 8.97 9.49 1.59
N ALA A 113 9.59 10.24 0.66
CA ALA A 113 10.79 9.81 -0.06
C ALA A 113 11.92 9.28 0.86
N PRO A 114 12.29 9.94 1.98
CA PRO A 114 13.34 9.44 2.88
C PRO A 114 12.99 8.11 3.59
N ILE A 115 11.70 7.72 3.62
CA ILE A 115 11.26 6.42 4.15
C ILE A 115 11.54 5.33 3.11
N PHE A 116 11.27 5.60 1.84
CA PHE A 116 11.51 4.66 0.73
C PHE A 116 12.99 4.54 0.33
N GLU A 117 13.79 5.57 0.58
CA GLU A 117 15.26 5.54 0.41
C GLU A 117 15.98 4.65 1.46
N SER A 118 15.28 4.21 2.51
CA SER A 118 15.89 3.34 3.53
C SER A 118 16.02 1.90 3.02
N ASP A 119 17.24 1.37 2.97
CA ASP A 119 17.53 -0.01 2.56
C ASP A 119 16.60 -1.04 3.23
N GLY A 120 16.36 -0.91 4.54
CA GLY A 120 15.49 -1.84 5.28
C GLY A 120 14.00 -1.75 4.93
N VAL A 121 13.54 -0.61 4.41
CA VAL A 121 12.18 -0.46 3.85
C VAL A 121 12.14 -1.01 2.42
N ALA A 122 13.17 -0.73 1.62
CA ALA A 122 13.29 -1.28 0.26
C ALA A 122 13.35 -2.83 0.26
N GLU A 123 14.15 -3.44 1.14
CA GLU A 123 14.22 -4.89 1.35
C GLU A 123 12.87 -5.47 1.83
N MET A 124 12.16 -4.76 2.71
CA MET A 124 10.84 -5.18 3.19
C MET A 124 9.80 -5.18 2.05
N LEU A 125 9.76 -4.12 1.23
CA LEU A 125 8.80 -3.97 0.13
C LEU A 125 9.09 -4.92 -1.05
N GLN A 126 10.30 -5.47 -1.13
CA GLN A 126 10.69 -6.49 -2.12
C GLN A 126 10.31 -7.93 -1.72
N GLN A 127 9.67 -8.16 -0.57
CA GLN A 127 9.29 -9.50 -0.15
C GLN A 127 8.18 -10.08 -1.04
N PRO A 128 8.33 -11.32 -1.56
CA PRO A 128 7.43 -11.88 -2.57
C PRO A 128 6.00 -12.07 -2.08
N ASP A 129 5.81 -12.26 -0.76
CA ASP A 129 4.50 -12.40 -0.12
C ASP A 129 3.67 -11.10 -0.16
N ILE A 130 4.30 -9.95 -0.43
CA ILE A 130 3.65 -8.64 -0.55
C ILE A 130 3.22 -8.38 -2.01
N SER A 131 3.99 -8.85 -2.98
CA SER A 131 3.72 -8.68 -4.43
C SER A 131 2.79 -9.77 -5.00
N LEU A 132 2.07 -10.52 -4.17
CA LEU A 132 1.42 -11.76 -4.58
C LEU A 132 0.12 -11.57 -5.40
N PHE A 133 0.28 -11.12 -6.66
CA PHE A 133 -0.74 -11.26 -7.69
C PHE A 133 -0.95 -12.74 -8.01
N THR A 134 -1.92 -13.39 -7.36
CA THR A 134 -2.41 -14.69 -7.84
C THR A 134 -3.48 -14.43 -8.92
N LEU A 135 -3.03 -13.89 -10.05
CA LEU A 135 -3.77 -14.02 -11.29
C LEU A 135 -3.61 -15.49 -11.73
N GLN A 136 -4.54 -16.34 -11.28
CA GLN A 136 -4.91 -17.47 -12.11
C GLN A 136 -5.54 -16.87 -13.36
N GLU A 137 -4.71 -16.66 -14.38
CA GLU A 137 -5.20 -16.50 -15.74
C GLU A 137 -6.15 -17.69 -15.98
N ASP A 138 -7.41 -17.37 -16.25
CA ASP A 138 -8.42 -18.36 -16.52
C ASP A 138 -8.03 -18.94 -17.87
N ASP A 139 -7.39 -20.11 -17.88
CA ASP A 139 -6.82 -20.77 -19.06
C ASP A 139 -7.91 -21.35 -19.97
N GLY A 140 -9.11 -20.74 -19.92
CA GLY A 140 -10.36 -21.12 -20.54
C GLY A 140 -10.11 -21.50 -21.98
N GLY A 141 -9.89 -22.79 -22.17
CA GLY A 141 -9.36 -23.31 -23.41
C GLY A 141 -10.29 -22.96 -24.55
N ASP A 142 -9.70 -22.60 -25.68
CA ASP A 142 -10.42 -22.40 -26.93
C ASP A 142 -11.16 -23.71 -27.28
N ASP A 143 -12.43 -23.82 -26.88
CA ASP A 143 -13.42 -24.65 -27.54
C ASP A 143 -13.71 -23.98 -28.91
N ASP A 144 -12.73 -24.15 -29.79
CA ASP A 144 -12.64 -23.73 -31.19
C ASP A 144 -13.69 -24.49 -32.02
N ASP A 145 -14.97 -24.16 -31.81
CA ASP A 145 -16.10 -24.62 -32.65
C ASP A 145 -16.36 -23.55 -33.71
N GLY A 146 -15.70 -23.73 -34.86
CA GLY A 146 -15.53 -22.70 -35.88
C GLY A 146 -16.82 -22.21 -36.54
N GLY A 147 -16.81 -20.92 -36.85
CA GLY A 147 -17.79 -20.24 -37.70
C GLY A 147 -17.09 -19.41 -38.77
N ASP A 148 -16.74 -20.06 -39.89
CA ASP A 148 -16.45 -19.36 -41.14
C ASP A 148 -17.78 -18.74 -41.65
N ASP A 149 -18.04 -17.48 -41.34
CA ASP A 149 -19.08 -16.69 -42.00
C ASP A 149 -18.46 -15.36 -42.48
N ASP A 150 -18.50 -15.16 -43.80
CA ASP A 150 -18.02 -13.98 -44.51
C ASP A 150 -18.78 -12.71 -44.11
N ASP A 151 -18.13 -11.54 -44.17
CA ASP A 151 -18.72 -10.35 -44.82
C ASP A 151 -17.68 -9.22 -44.96
N ASP A 152 -17.31 -8.91 -46.21
CA ASP A 152 -16.72 -7.64 -46.60
C ASP A 152 -17.75 -6.51 -46.42
N ASP A 153 -17.44 -5.39 -45.74
CA ASP A 153 -17.72 -4.07 -46.36
C ASP A 153 -17.02 -2.83 -45.77
N ASP A 154 -16.85 -1.89 -46.69
CA ASP A 154 -16.51 -0.45 -46.72
C ASP A 154 -15.98 0.33 -45.50
N THR A 155 -14.73 0.77 -45.66
CA THR A 155 -14.29 2.17 -45.76
C THR A 155 -15.14 3.28 -45.09
N GLY A 156 -14.57 3.92 -44.05
CA GLY A 156 -15.12 5.12 -43.41
C GLY A 156 -14.06 6.17 -43.08
N ASP A 157 -13.38 6.70 -44.09
CA ASP A 157 -12.32 7.72 -43.95
C ASP A 157 -12.91 9.06 -43.48
N ASN A 158 -12.54 9.54 -42.29
CA ASN A 158 -12.95 10.87 -41.83
C ASN A 158 -11.85 11.61 -41.06
N LYS A 159 -11.37 12.68 -41.69
CA LYS A 159 -10.25 13.52 -41.28
C LYS A 159 -10.78 14.81 -40.63
N GLY A 160 -10.69 14.89 -39.30
CA GLY A 160 -11.04 16.08 -38.53
C GLY A 160 -9.83 16.74 -37.87
N GLU A 161 -9.34 17.83 -38.46
CA GLU A 161 -8.43 18.77 -37.78
C GLU A 161 -9.21 19.61 -36.76
N GLU A 162 -8.74 19.72 -35.51
CA GLU A 162 -8.92 20.97 -34.78
C GLU A 162 -7.76 21.23 -33.81
N THR A 163 -7.03 22.31 -34.07
CA THR A 163 -5.93 22.83 -33.24
C THR A 163 -6.45 23.96 -32.38
N THR A 164 -6.24 23.90 -31.07
CA THR A 164 -6.43 25.07 -30.18
C THR A 164 -5.14 25.39 -29.44
N GLU A 165 -4.49 26.47 -29.88
CA GLU A 165 -3.46 27.18 -29.12
C GLU A 165 -4.04 27.65 -27.77
N THR A 166 -3.23 27.66 -26.72
CA THR A 166 -3.54 28.42 -25.50
C THR A 166 -2.31 29.17 -25.04
N LYS A 167 -2.53 30.45 -24.73
CA LYS A 167 -1.51 31.49 -24.63
C LYS A 167 -0.55 31.31 -23.46
N GLU A 168 0.72 31.55 -23.74
CA GLU A 168 1.67 32.06 -22.76
C GLU A 168 1.20 33.45 -22.29
N ASN A 169 1.14 33.65 -20.98
CA ASN A 169 1.11 34.97 -20.37
C ASN A 169 2.40 35.11 -19.57
N GLU A 170 3.38 35.81 -20.16
CA GLU A 170 4.47 36.41 -19.40
C GLU A 170 3.88 37.54 -18.54
N ASP A 171 4.23 37.60 -17.25
CA ASP A 171 4.16 38.86 -16.51
C ASP A 171 5.43 39.02 -15.66
N GLU A 172 5.90 40.25 -15.61
CA GLU A 172 7.26 40.67 -15.32
C GLU A 172 7.21 41.62 -14.12
N THR A 173 7.79 41.28 -12.96
CA THR A 173 8.15 42.32 -11.97
C THR A 173 9.23 41.90 -10.96
N THR A 174 10.49 42.08 -11.38
CA THR A 174 11.52 42.90 -10.71
C THR A 174 11.30 43.32 -9.24
N ALA A 175 12.18 42.89 -8.31
CA ALA A 175 13.03 43.77 -7.47
C ALA A 175 13.85 43.06 -6.35
N THR A 176 15.18 43.09 -6.47
CA THR A 176 16.20 43.11 -5.39
C THR A 176 16.06 44.43 -4.58
N PRO A 177 16.62 44.67 -3.36
CA PRO A 177 17.80 44.06 -2.71
C PRO A 177 17.55 43.72 -1.19
N GLU A 178 18.47 43.53 -0.23
CA GLU A 178 19.93 43.77 -0.04
C GLU A 178 20.64 42.57 0.64
N ALA A 179 21.97 42.68 0.83
CA ALA A 179 22.79 41.76 1.61
C ALA A 179 23.09 42.31 3.03
N VAL A 180 23.14 41.44 4.05
CA VAL A 180 23.78 41.77 5.33
C VAL A 180 24.78 40.67 5.71
N SER A 181 26.04 41.08 5.81
CA SER A 181 27.17 40.27 6.26
C SER A 181 27.29 40.31 7.79
N SER A 182 27.45 39.15 8.43
CA SER A 182 28.13 39.07 9.73
C SER A 182 28.62 37.64 10.03
N THR A 183 29.86 37.34 9.64
CA THR A 183 30.61 36.20 10.17
C THR A 183 31.20 36.56 11.54
N PRO A 184 31.09 35.68 12.55
CA PRO A 184 32.08 35.59 13.62
C PRO A 184 32.79 34.22 13.61
N PRO A 185 34.03 34.12 14.09
CA PRO A 185 34.84 32.91 13.98
C PRO A 185 34.82 32.05 15.26
N HIS A 186 35.42 30.85 15.11
CA HIS A 186 36.26 30.20 16.12
C HIS A 186 35.61 29.39 17.26
N SER A 187 35.62 28.07 17.10
CA SER A 187 36.18 27.14 18.10
C SER A 187 36.42 25.78 17.46
N GLU A 188 37.69 25.37 17.33
CA GLU A 188 38.05 23.98 17.04
C GLU A 188 38.04 23.24 18.39
N ASP A 189 37.18 22.23 18.53
CA ASP A 189 37.16 21.35 19.71
C ASP A 189 37.56 19.92 19.26
N PRO A 190 38.36 19.17 20.05
CA PRO A 190 39.04 17.99 19.55
C PRO A 190 38.11 16.77 19.50
N ALA A 191 38.32 15.92 18.49
CA ALA A 191 37.53 14.71 18.28
C ALA A 191 37.55 13.75 19.48
N GLU A 192 36.49 13.76 20.29
CA GLU A 192 36.26 12.75 21.31
C GLU A 192 35.86 11.43 20.64
N LYS A 193 36.78 10.46 20.69
CA LYS A 193 36.61 9.13 20.11
C LYS A 193 35.70 8.29 21.01
N VAL A 194 34.39 8.42 20.83
CA VAL A 194 33.38 7.62 21.55
C VAL A 194 33.51 6.14 21.17
N GLU A 195 34.11 5.34 22.06
CA GLU A 195 34.06 3.88 21.97
C GLU A 195 32.64 3.38 22.31
N LEU A 196 31.90 3.01 21.27
CA LEU A 196 30.57 2.40 21.41
C LEU A 196 30.66 1.07 22.17
N SER A 197 30.18 1.08 23.42
CA SER A 197 30.10 -0.09 24.28
C SER A 197 29.28 -1.23 23.64
N PRO A 198 29.78 -2.48 23.63
CA PRO A 198 29.18 -3.60 22.88
C PRO A 198 27.86 -4.15 23.46
N GLN A 199 27.20 -3.46 24.39
CA GLN A 199 26.02 -3.98 25.09
C GLN A 199 24.70 -3.93 24.29
N SER A 200 24.60 -3.18 23.19
CA SER A 200 23.34 -3.01 22.44
C SER A 200 22.92 -4.22 21.58
N SER A 201 23.86 -5.13 21.26
CA SER A 201 23.62 -6.28 20.38
C SER A 201 22.77 -7.40 21.02
N SER A 202 22.84 -7.56 22.35
CA SER A 202 22.13 -8.61 23.07
C SER A 202 20.61 -8.42 23.04
N MET A 203 20.12 -7.20 23.28
CA MET A 203 18.69 -6.86 23.27
C MET A 203 18.01 -7.19 21.94
N LEU A 204 18.67 -6.89 20.81
CA LEU A 204 18.12 -7.14 19.48
C LEU A 204 18.05 -8.65 19.20
N THR A 205 19.03 -9.41 19.67
CA THR A 205 19.02 -10.89 19.63
C THR A 205 17.87 -11.48 20.47
N TYR A 206 17.66 -10.99 21.69
CA TYR A 206 16.53 -11.44 22.53
C TYR A 206 15.17 -11.10 21.91
N LEU A 207 15.04 -9.93 21.28
CA LEU A 207 13.81 -9.52 20.60
C LEU A 207 13.46 -10.46 19.43
N LEU A 208 14.45 -10.81 18.60
CA LEU A 208 14.28 -11.76 17.49
C LEU A 208 13.93 -13.18 17.97
N ILE A 209 14.53 -13.63 19.07
CA ILE A 209 14.17 -14.90 19.72
C ILE A 209 12.71 -14.86 20.21
N PHE A 210 12.31 -13.77 20.87
CA PHE A 210 10.95 -13.59 21.40
C PHE A 210 9.90 -13.63 20.29
N PHE A 211 10.11 -12.92 19.18
CA PHE A 211 9.21 -12.98 18.02
C PHE A 211 9.11 -14.39 17.43
N ARG A 212 10.23 -15.12 17.26
CA ARG A 212 10.19 -16.52 16.78
C ARG A 212 9.41 -17.45 17.71
N VAL A 213 9.51 -17.26 19.03
CA VAL A 213 8.72 -18.04 20.01
C VAL A 213 7.22 -17.74 19.90
N ILE A 214 6.84 -16.46 19.73
CA ILE A 214 5.44 -16.07 19.54
C ILE A 214 4.87 -16.65 18.23
N SER A 215 5.57 -16.50 17.10
CA SER A 215 5.14 -17.06 15.82
C SER A 215 4.96 -18.58 15.88
N LEU A 216 5.88 -19.30 16.54
CA LEU A 216 5.77 -20.74 16.75
C LEU A 216 4.56 -21.10 17.64
N ALA A 217 4.31 -20.34 18.70
CA ALA A 217 3.15 -20.55 19.57
C ALA A 217 1.83 -20.37 18.80
N ILE A 218 1.69 -19.31 18.01
CA ILE A 218 0.51 -19.05 17.17
C ILE A 218 0.29 -20.20 16.18
N LEU A 219 1.34 -20.67 15.52
CA LEU A 219 1.27 -21.82 14.60
C LEU A 219 0.78 -23.10 15.32
N ILE A 220 1.31 -23.39 16.51
CA ILE A 220 0.91 -24.54 17.32
C ILE A 220 -0.57 -24.43 17.75
N TYR A 221 -1.02 -23.24 18.19
CA TYR A 221 -2.42 -23.02 18.56
C TYR A 221 -3.37 -23.20 17.36
N GLY A 222 -2.99 -22.71 16.17
CA GLY A 222 -3.77 -22.92 14.94
C GLY A 222 -3.88 -24.40 14.54
N LEU A 223 -2.78 -25.17 14.66
CA LEU A 223 -2.78 -26.61 14.39
C LEU A 223 -3.62 -27.40 15.41
N LEU A 224 -3.64 -26.98 16.68
CA LEU A 224 -4.48 -27.60 17.71
C LEU A 224 -5.97 -27.31 17.51
N ASP A 225 -6.34 -26.08 17.14
CA ASP A 225 -7.72 -25.70 16.82
C ASP A 225 -8.24 -26.44 15.57
N ALA A 226 -7.43 -26.55 14.52
CA ALA A 226 -7.75 -27.34 13.33
C ALA A 226 -7.93 -28.84 13.66
N SER A 227 -7.09 -29.40 14.53
CA SER A 227 -7.22 -30.79 15.00
C SER A 227 -8.51 -31.02 15.79
N SER A 228 -8.93 -30.06 16.62
CA SER A 228 -10.14 -30.17 17.45
C SER A 228 -11.44 -30.17 16.63
N LYS A 229 -11.43 -29.71 15.37
CA LYS A 229 -12.63 -29.58 14.52
C LYS A 229 -12.92 -30.81 13.66
N ASN A 230 -12.00 -31.78 13.58
CA ASN A 230 -12.13 -32.99 12.75
C ASN A 230 -12.81 -34.19 13.45
N GLN A 231 -13.59 -33.99 14.52
CA GLN A 231 -14.23 -35.10 15.27
C GLN A 231 -15.71 -34.90 15.61
N LEU A 232 -16.47 -34.14 14.82
CA LEU A 232 -17.93 -34.08 14.98
C LEU A 232 -18.68 -33.93 13.64
N LEU A 233 -18.85 -35.03 12.93
CA LEU A 233 -19.85 -35.17 11.85
C LEU A 233 -21.03 -36.01 12.35
N ASP A 234 -22.05 -35.34 12.87
CA ASP A 234 -23.47 -35.61 12.57
C ASP A 234 -24.32 -34.57 13.32
N VAL A 235 -25.00 -33.69 12.57
CA VAL A 235 -26.29 -32.99 12.85
C VAL A 235 -26.41 -31.83 11.84
N ASP A 236 -27.36 -31.98 10.92
CA ASP A 236 -28.06 -30.89 10.22
C ASP A 236 -29.33 -30.50 11.02
N PRO A 237 -29.98 -29.33 10.80
CA PRO A 237 -29.58 -28.14 10.01
C PRO A 237 -29.88 -26.81 10.75
N VAL A 238 -29.92 -25.68 9.99
CA VAL A 238 -30.75 -24.44 10.16
C VAL A 238 -29.97 -23.11 10.31
N GLU A 239 -30.34 -22.14 9.44
CA GLU A 239 -30.25 -20.66 9.50
C GLU A 239 -29.17 -20.03 10.42
N GLU A 240 -28.18 -19.26 9.95
CA GLU A 240 -28.27 -18.01 9.18
C GLU A 240 -26.91 -17.73 8.48
N ILE A 241 -26.89 -16.94 7.39
CA ILE A 241 -25.63 -16.52 6.73
C ILE A 241 -25.01 -15.34 7.48
N PRO A 242 -23.86 -15.48 8.19
CA PRO A 242 -23.19 -14.35 8.78
C PRO A 242 -22.52 -13.50 7.69
N LYS A 243 -22.69 -12.19 7.76
CA LYS A 243 -21.93 -11.24 6.93
C LYS A 243 -20.45 -11.35 7.29
N VAL A 244 -19.66 -11.97 6.42
CA VAL A 244 -18.21 -12.07 6.58
C VAL A 244 -17.60 -10.68 6.46
N LYS A 245 -17.22 -10.09 7.59
CA LYS A 245 -16.27 -8.98 7.61
C LYS A 245 -14.88 -9.56 7.40
N PHE A 246 -14.34 -9.41 6.19
CA PHE A 246 -12.92 -9.60 5.95
C PHE A 246 -12.16 -8.54 6.76
N GLY A 247 -11.28 -9.00 7.64
CA GLY A 247 -10.60 -8.17 8.63
C GLY A 247 -9.28 -8.80 9.07
N LEU A 248 -8.50 -9.29 8.10
CA LEU A 248 -7.15 -9.81 8.33
C LEU A 248 -6.17 -8.65 8.54
N LYS A 249 -6.17 -8.10 9.77
CA LYS A 249 -5.28 -7.01 10.18
C LYS A 249 -3.86 -7.52 10.49
N SER A 250 -3.04 -7.69 9.47
CA SER A 250 -1.59 -7.90 9.61
C SER A 250 -0.86 -6.57 9.85
N VAL A 251 -0.89 -6.08 11.10
CA VAL A 251 -0.27 -4.79 11.47
C VAL A 251 1.24 -4.94 11.70
N LEU A 252 2.04 -4.50 10.72
CA LEU A 252 3.51 -4.45 10.79
C LEU A 252 4.00 -3.23 11.60
N LYS A 253 4.11 -3.41 12.93
CA LYS A 253 4.55 -2.34 13.84
C LYS A 253 6.07 -2.15 13.84
N PHE A 254 6.54 -1.10 13.15
CA PHE A 254 7.92 -0.61 13.26
C PHE A 254 8.03 0.60 14.21
N GLY A 255 8.97 0.50 15.14
CA GLY A 255 9.37 1.61 16.01
C GLY A 255 10.48 2.42 15.35
N ALA A 256 10.17 3.64 14.93
CA ALA A 256 11.20 4.60 14.51
C ALA A 256 12.18 4.84 15.66
N LYS A 257 13.47 4.56 15.45
CA LYS A 257 14.50 4.92 16.43
C LYS A 257 14.57 6.43 16.50
N LYS A 258 14.23 6.98 17.67
CA LYS A 258 14.40 8.40 17.99
C LYS A 258 15.88 8.76 17.80
N GLN A 259 16.16 9.58 16.79
CA GLN A 259 17.49 10.13 16.58
C GLN A 259 17.67 11.27 17.58
N GLU A 260 18.32 10.97 18.70
CA GLU A 260 18.62 11.98 19.71
C GLU A 260 19.79 12.83 19.20
N ASN A 261 19.52 14.13 18.96
CA ASN A 261 20.58 15.11 18.84
C ASN A 261 21.37 15.12 20.15
N ILE A 262 22.66 14.91 20.02
CA ILE A 262 23.64 15.17 21.07
C ILE A 262 24.14 16.59 20.80
N ASP A 263 23.80 17.51 21.71
CA ASP A 263 24.44 18.82 21.86
C ASP A 263 25.76 18.66 22.62
#